data_AF-A0A742RM87-F1
#
_entry.id   AF-A0A742RM87-F1
#
_cell.length_a   1.000
_cell.length_b   1.000
_cell.length_c   1.000
_cell.angle_alpha   90.00
_cell.angle_beta   90.00
_cell.angle_gamma   90.00
#
_symmetry.space_group_name_H-M   'P 1'
#
loop_
_entity.id
_entity.type
_entity.pdbx_description
1 polymer ?
#
loop_
_entity_poly.entity_id
_entity_poly.type
_entity_poly.pdbx_seq_one_letter_code
_entity_poly.pdbx_strand_id
1 'polypeptide(L)' 'MVRIRQSAVHNVTCGENVVIYEPVNIYDCRLGDNVFVGPFVEI' A
#
# COMPACT_ATOMS: atom_id res chain seq x y z
N MET A 1 -0.81 -26.53 -5.03
CA MET A 1 -0.76 -26.14 -3.61
C MET A 1 -1.04 -24.65 -3.56
N VAL A 2 -2.09 -24.21 -2.88
CA VAL A 2 -2.47 -22.79 -2.80
C VAL A 2 -1.60 -22.10 -1.76
N ARG A 3 -1.07 -20.91 -2.08
CA ARG A 3 -0.36 -20.06 -1.12
C ARG A 3 -1.21 -18.83 -0.85
N ILE A 4 -1.56 -18.62 0.42
CA ILE A 4 -2.33 -17.47 0.87
C ILE A 4 -1.35 -16.47 1.50
N ARG A 5 -1.49 -15.20 1.16
CA ARG A 5 -0.77 -14.09 1.80
C ARG A 5 -1.80 -13.10 2.35
N GLN A 6 -1.47 -12.51 3.50
CA GLN A 6 -2.23 -11.38 4.03
C GLN A 6 -1.86 -10.13 3.26
N SER A 7 -2.84 -9.22 3.07
CA SER A 7 -2.57 -7.90 2.53
C SER A 7 -1.63 -7.15 3.45
N ALA A 8 -0.69 -6.40 2.87
CA ALA A 8 0.30 -5.69 3.64
C ALA A 8 0.82 -4.46 2.90
N VAL A 9 1.17 -3.44 3.68
CA VAL A 9 2.04 -2.35 3.27
C VAL A 9 3.44 -2.68 3.80
N HIS A 10 4.39 -2.95 2.91
CA HIS A 10 5.72 -3.41 3.31
C HIS A 10 6.82 -2.65 2.57
N ASN A 11 7.75 -2.09 3.34
CA ASN A 11 8.88 -1.30 2.85
C ASN A 11 8.43 -0.13 1.94
N VAL A 12 7.45 0.62 2.40
CA VAL A 12 6.90 1.78 1.69
C VAL A 12 7.32 3.06 2.39
N THR A 13 7.88 4.00 1.64
CA THR A 13 8.15 5.36 2.14
C THR A 13 7.02 6.29 1.73
N CYS A 14 6.45 7.03 2.68
CA CYS A 14 5.39 7.99 2.40
C CYS A 14 5.91 9.43 2.47
N GLY A 15 5.42 10.27 1.56
CA GLY A 15 5.45 11.72 1.69
C GLY A 15 4.42 12.23 2.70
N GLU A 16 4.25 13.55 2.77
CA GLU A 16 3.30 14.18 3.69
C GLU A 16 1.85 13.93 3.26
N ASN A 17 0.94 13.78 4.22
CA ASN A 17 -0.51 13.62 4.01
C ASN A 17 -0.91 12.45 3.09
N VAL A 18 -0.13 11.35 3.10
CA VAL A 18 -0.54 10.12 2.41
C VAL A 18 -1.69 9.45 3.18
N VAL A 19 -2.72 9.03 2.45
CA VAL A 19 -3.86 8.29 3.01
C VAL A 19 -4.00 6.95 2.32
N ILE A 20 -4.01 5.88 3.11
CA ILE A 20 -4.15 4.50 2.63
C ILE A 20 -5.37 3.89 3.33
N TYR A 21 -6.32 3.37 2.54
CA TYR A 21 -7.47 2.63 3.03
C TYR A 21 -7.28 1.14 2.82
N GLU A 22 -7.33 0.35 3.89
CA GLU A 22 -7.20 -1.10 3.83
C GLU A 22 -8.46 -1.79 3.24
N PRO A 23 -8.31 -3.01 2.67
CA PRO A 23 -7.06 -3.76 2.49
C PRO A 23 -6.28 -3.32 1.24
N VAL A 24 -4.94 -3.28 1.30
CA VAL A 24 -4.06 -2.95 0.16
C VAL A 24 -2.80 -3.81 0.14
N ASN A 25 -2.20 -3.94 -1.04
CA ASN A 25 -0.94 -4.64 -1.27
C ASN A 25 0.09 -3.63 -1.81
N ILE A 26 0.93 -3.05 -0.96
CA ILE A 26 1.89 -2.02 -1.38
C ILE A 26 3.29 -2.44 -0.99
N TYR A 27 4.19 -2.56 -1.96
CA TYR A 27 5.51 -3.15 -1.75
C TYR A 27 6.64 -2.31 -2.37
N ASP A 28 7.72 -2.13 -1.62
CA ASP A 28 9.02 -1.64 -2.12
C ASP A 28 8.94 -0.36 -2.97
N CYS A 29 8.14 0.61 -2.54
CA CYS A 29 7.87 1.83 -3.31
C CYS A 29 7.88 3.12 -2.45
N ARG A 30 7.80 4.27 -3.13
CA ARG A 30 7.62 5.59 -2.51
C ARG A 30 6.31 6.21 -2.97
N LEU A 31 5.45 6.54 -2.02
CA LEU A 31 4.26 7.37 -2.24
C LEU A 31 4.62 8.84 -2.03
N GLY A 32 4.31 9.69 -3.01
CA GLY A 32 4.55 11.15 -2.93
C GLY A 32 3.57 11.87 -2.00
N ASP A 33 3.77 13.18 -1.83
CA ASP A 33 2.90 14.00 -0.99
C ASP A 33 1.46 14.00 -1.51
N ASN A 34 0.50 13.96 -0.59
CA ASN A 34 -0.95 13.98 -0.84
C ASN A 34 -1.47 12.81 -1.71
N VAL A 35 -0.74 11.69 -1.80
CA VAL A 35 -1.21 10.47 -2.47
C VAL A 35 -2.32 9.82 -1.65
N PHE A 36 -3.38 9.42 -2.36
CA PHE A 36 -4.48 8.63 -1.83
C PHE A 36 -4.46 7.23 -2.47
N VAL A 37 -4.49 6.18 -1.63
CA VAL A 37 -4.63 4.79 -2.07
C VAL A 37 -5.93 4.23 -1.51
N GLY A 38 -6.86 3.90 -2.41
CA GLY A 38 -8.13 3.27 -2.07
C GLY A 38 -8.00 1.78 -1.76
N PRO A 39 -9.05 1.17 -1.19
CA PRO A 39 -9.05 -0.25 -0.85
C PRO A 39 -8.93 -1.12 -2.11
N PHE A 40 -8.36 -2.31 -1.92
CA PHE A 40 -8.11 -3.35 -2.92
C PHE A 40 -7.13 -2.98 -4.05
N VAL A 41 -6.33 -1.92 -3.84
CA VAL A 41 -5.26 -1.52 -4.77
C VAL A 41 -3.96 -2.30 -4.47
N GLU A 42 -3.24 -2.66 -5.54
CA GLU A 42 -1.90 -3.27 -5.51
C GLU A 42 -0.89 -2.37 -6.25
N ILE A 43 0.20 -1.98 -5.58
CA ILE A 43 1.25 -1.06 -6.10
C ILE A 43 2.63 -1.62 -5.77
#